data_AF-A0A7I6GXE2-F1
#
_entry.id   AF-A0A7I6GXE2-F1
#
_cell.length_a   1.000
_cell.length_b   1.000
_cell.length_c   1.000
_cell.angle_alpha   90.00
_cell.angle_beta   90.00
_cell.angle_gamma   90.00
#
_symmetry.space_group_name_H-M   'P 1'
#
loop_
_entity.id
_entity.type
_entity.pdbx_description
1 polymer ?
#
loop_
_entity_poly.entity_id
_entity_poly.type
_entity_poly.pdbx_seq_one_letter_code
_entity_poly.pdbx_strand_id
1 'polypeptide(L)'
;MSANKAYKYRIYPNFNQKKYFSKVFGCIRFLYNKMLSDKKDYYEKNKQNFITYPSKYKEEFSFLKEVDSLALCNAQLDLNSAYSNFFLEKLKKEIEHKDFLNIKARKIGKLLELIIKKIQ
;
A
#
# COMPACT_ATOMS: atom_id res chain seq x y z
N MET A 1 28.06 38.20 -0.22
CA MET A 1 27.16 37.04 -0.40
C MET A 1 27.78 35.85 0.31
N SER A 2 27.14 35.26 1.32
CA SER A 2 27.66 34.05 1.98
C SER A 2 27.35 32.83 1.12
N ALA A 3 28.36 32.08 0.70
CA ALA A 3 28.17 30.82 0.01
C ALA A 3 27.84 29.71 1.01
N ASN A 4 26.73 28.99 0.80
CA ASN A 4 26.38 27.82 1.61
C ASN A 4 27.37 26.69 1.32
N LYS A 5 28.00 26.15 2.37
CA LYS A 5 28.89 24.99 2.28
C LYS A 5 28.11 23.72 2.66
N ALA A 6 28.25 22.67 1.87
CA ALA A 6 27.72 21.35 2.17
C ALA A 6 28.86 20.33 2.22
N TYR A 7 28.76 19.36 3.13
CA TYR A 7 29.74 18.30 3.29
C TYR A 7 29.09 16.94 3.09
N LYS A 8 29.80 16.02 2.44
CA LYS A 8 29.35 14.64 2.19
C LYS A 8 30.30 13.68 2.91
N TYR A 9 29.77 12.93 3.86
CA TYR A 9 30.51 11.92 4.61
C TYR A 9 29.86 10.55 4.44
N ARG A 10 30.68 9.49 4.47
CA ARG A 10 30.22 8.10 4.52
C ARG A 10 30.40 7.59 5.94
N ILE A 11 29.31 7.20 6.58
CA ILE A 11 29.32 6.66 7.94
C ILE A 11 29.09 5.15 7.85
N TYR A 12 29.92 4.38 8.56
CA TYR A 12 29.75 2.94 8.71
C TYR A 12 29.27 2.62 10.12
N PRO A 13 28.25 1.77 10.28
CA PRO A 13 27.74 1.46 11.59
C PRO A 13 28.75 0.62 12.38
N ASN A 14 28.92 0.95 13.66
CA ASN A 14 29.65 0.11 14.60
C ASN A 14 28.85 -1.17 14.93
N PHE A 15 29.46 -2.10 15.66
CA PHE A 15 28.85 -3.40 15.98
C PHE A 15 27.47 -3.26 16.67
N ASN A 16 27.35 -2.36 17.64
CA ASN A 16 26.10 -2.13 18.37
C ASN A 16 25.01 -1.54 17.48
N GLN A 17 25.37 -0.61 16.60
CA GLN A 17 24.45 -0.03 15.62
C GLN A 17 23.96 -1.08 14.62
N LYS A 18 24.85 -1.95 14.12
CA LYS A 18 24.43 -3.06 13.24
C LYS A 18 23.41 -3.97 13.93
N LYS A 19 23.68 -4.37 15.18
CA LYS A 19 22.75 -5.17 15.98
C LYS A 19 21.41 -4.47 16.17
N TYR A 20 21.42 -3.17 16.47
CA TYR A 20 20.21 -2.36 16.61
C TYR A 20 19.41 -2.32 15.30
N PHE A 21 20.03 -2.00 14.18
CA PHE A 21 19.36 -1.96 12.88
C PHE A 21 18.77 -3.32 12.48
N SER A 22 19.49 -4.42 12.73
CA SER A 22 18.95 -5.77 12.50
C SER A 22 17.68 -6.03 13.32
N LYS A 23 17.62 -5.60 14.58
CA LYS A 23 16.40 -5.68 15.39
C LYS A 23 15.27 -4.84 14.82
N VAL A 24 15.55 -3.58 14.49
CA VAL A 24 14.57 -2.64 13.92
C VAL A 24 13.96 -3.19 12.64
N PHE A 25 14.79 -3.60 11.66
CA PHE A 25 14.30 -4.16 10.41
C PHE A 25 13.54 -5.47 10.61
N GLY A 26 14.01 -6.32 11.53
CA GLY A 26 13.32 -7.55 11.90
C GLY A 26 11.92 -7.28 12.45
N CYS A 27 11.79 -6.35 13.40
CA CYS A 27 10.53 -5.98 14.02
C CYS A 27 9.56 -5.33 13.03
N ILE A 28 10.03 -4.40 12.20
CA ILE A 28 9.22 -3.74 11.17
C ILE A 28 8.67 -4.78 10.19
N ARG A 29 9.53 -5.67 9.67
CA ARG A 29 9.13 -6.71 8.71
C ARG A 29 8.10 -7.66 9.32
N PHE A 30 8.32 -8.09 10.56
CA PHE A 30 7.39 -8.94 11.28
C PHE A 30 6.03 -8.25 11.45
N LEU A 31 6.02 -7.03 11.98
CA LEU A 31 4.79 -6.28 12.25
C LEU A 31 4.00 -6.05 10.95
N TYR A 32 4.67 -5.62 9.88
CA TYR A 32 4.02 -5.41 8.58
C TYR A 32 3.32 -6.69 8.09
N ASN A 33 4.03 -7.82 8.09
CA ASN A 33 3.48 -9.10 7.62
C ASN A 33 2.33 -9.58 8.51
N LYS A 34 2.46 -9.44 9.83
CA LYS A 34 1.41 -9.82 10.78
C LYS A 34 0.16 -8.98 10.59
N MET A 35 0.29 -7.66 10.51
CA MET A 35 -0.81 -6.75 10.24
C MET A 35 -1.48 -7.03 8.88
N LEU A 36 -0.69 -7.32 7.84
CA LEU A 36 -1.23 -7.69 6.53
C LEU A 36 -2.04 -8.98 6.60
N SER A 37 -1.54 -10.01 7.30
CA SER A 37 -2.25 -11.27 7.50
C SER A 37 -3.59 -11.03 8.19
N ASP A 38 -3.59 -10.32 9.31
CA ASP A 38 -4.83 -10.07 10.07
C ASP A 38 -5.84 -9.25 9.25
N LYS A 39 -5.36 -8.28 8.45
CA LYS A 39 -6.21 -7.52 7.52
C LYS A 39 -6.85 -8.42 6.47
N LYS A 40 -6.10 -9.37 5.89
CA LYS A 40 -6.63 -10.33 4.92
C LYS A 40 -7.71 -11.20 5.56
N ASP A 41 -7.41 -11.78 6.71
CA ASP A 41 -8.35 -12.66 7.44
C ASP A 41 -9.65 -11.92 7.80
N TYR A 42 -9.54 -10.67 8.25
CA TYR A 42 -10.70 -9.84 8.55
C TYR A 42 -11.50 -9.49 7.29
N TYR A 43 -10.82 -9.14 6.19
CA TYR A 43 -11.47 -8.82 4.92
C TYR A 43 -12.19 -10.04 4.34
N GLU A 44 -11.62 -11.24 4.44
CA GLU A 44 -12.27 -12.46 3.96
C GLU A 44 -13.61 -12.71 4.65
N LYS A 45 -13.67 -12.48 5.98
CA LYS A 45 -14.87 -12.67 6.81
C LYS A 45 -15.90 -11.55 6.68
N ASN A 46 -15.46 -10.29 6.71
CA ASN A 46 -16.37 -9.14 6.85
C ASN A 46 -16.51 -8.30 5.56
N LYS A 47 -15.64 -8.52 4.56
CA LYS A 47 -15.50 -7.69 3.34
C LYS A 47 -15.27 -6.20 3.62
N GLN A 48 -14.76 -5.88 4.80
CA GLN A 48 -14.48 -4.52 5.27
C GLN A 48 -13.00 -4.31 5.54
N ASN A 49 -12.57 -3.06 5.56
CA ASN A 49 -11.20 -2.70 5.94
C ASN A 49 -11.01 -2.86 7.45
N PHE A 50 -9.89 -3.46 7.85
CA PHE A 50 -9.54 -3.65 9.26
C PHE A 50 -8.56 -2.58 9.71
N ILE A 51 -8.91 -1.82 10.76
CA ILE A 51 -8.05 -0.79 11.32
C ILE A 51 -7.31 -1.38 12.52
N THR A 52 -5.98 -1.45 12.44
CA THR A 52 -5.12 -1.94 13.52
C THR A 52 -4.03 -0.94 13.84
N TYR A 53 -3.56 -0.97 15.10
CA TYR A 53 -2.53 -0.09 15.61
C TYR A 53 -1.36 -0.91 16.19
N PRO A 54 -0.11 -0.41 16.06
CA PRO A 54 1.07 -1.06 16.65
C PRO A 54 0.96 -1.33 18.15
N SER A 55 0.22 -0.52 18.91
CA SER A 55 0.00 -0.70 20.36
C SER A 55 -0.56 -2.08 20.70
N LYS A 56 -1.57 -2.54 19.94
CA LYS A 56 -2.19 -3.85 20.12
C LYS A 56 -1.17 -4.99 19.99
N TYR A 57 -0.28 -4.89 19.00
CA TYR A 57 0.77 -5.89 18.78
C TYR A 57 1.89 -5.81 19.81
N LYS A 58 2.15 -4.65 20.41
CA LYS A 58 3.13 -4.52 21.49
C LYS A 58 2.68 -5.21 22.78
N GLU A 59 1.39 -5.34 23.00
CA GLU A 59 0.85 -6.10 24.14
C GLU A 59 1.11 -7.60 23.96
N GLU A 60 0.90 -8.12 22.75
CA GLU A 60 1.10 -9.52 22.41
C GLU A 60 2.59 -9.88 22.23
N PHE A 61 3.37 -8.99 21.61
CA PHE A 61 4.75 -9.23 21.22
C PHE A 61 5.69 -8.23 21.92
N SER A 62 6.17 -8.60 23.10
CA SER A 62 7.02 -7.74 23.94
C SER A 62 8.31 -7.28 23.25
N PHE A 63 8.89 -8.07 22.33
CA PHE A 63 10.10 -7.69 21.60
C PHE A 63 9.91 -6.45 20.71
N LEU A 64 8.67 -6.11 20.32
CA LEU A 64 8.36 -4.87 19.59
C LEU A 64 8.53 -3.61 20.46
N LYS A 65 8.67 -3.75 21.77
CA LYS A 65 8.99 -2.63 22.68
C LYS A 65 10.48 -2.26 22.67
N GLU A 66 11.34 -3.11 22.14
CA GLU A 66 12.79 -2.87 22.08
C GLU A 66 13.20 -1.87 20.98
N VAL A 67 12.31 -1.59 20.03
CA VAL A 67 12.56 -0.75 18.86
C VAL A 67 11.77 0.56 18.91
N ASP A 68 12.23 1.55 18.16
CA ASP A 68 11.57 2.85 18.07
C ASP A 68 10.08 2.72 17.66
N SER A 69 9.21 3.37 18.42
CA SER A 69 7.78 3.44 18.14
C SER A 69 7.45 4.11 16.82
N LEU A 70 8.25 5.10 16.38
CA LEU A 70 7.99 5.82 15.13
C LEU A 70 8.22 4.90 13.94
N ALA A 71 9.25 4.05 13.99
CA ALA A 71 9.52 3.06 12.96
C ALA A 71 8.36 2.07 12.77
N LEU A 72 7.74 1.63 13.87
CA LEU A 72 6.56 0.76 13.82
C LEU A 72 5.30 1.49 13.31
N CYS A 73 5.14 2.77 13.67
CA CYS A 73 4.06 3.61 13.16
C CYS A 73 4.19 3.81 11.64
N ASN A 74 5.40 4.06 11.14
CA ASN A 74 5.65 4.19 9.71
C ASN A 74 5.30 2.89 8.96
N ALA A 75 5.63 1.72 9.52
CA ALA A 75 5.24 0.43 8.93
C ALA A 75 3.70 0.28 8.78
N GLN A 76 2.93 0.76 9.76
CA GLN A 76 1.47 0.81 9.69
C GLN A 76 1.00 1.78 8.59
N LEU A 77 1.59 2.97 8.49
CA LEU A 77 1.23 3.97 7.49
C LEU A 77 1.52 3.47 6.06
N ASP A 78 2.67 2.83 5.86
CA ASP A 78 3.05 2.22 4.59
C ASP A 78 2.08 1.11 4.20
N LEU A 79 1.71 0.24 5.15
CA LEU A 79 0.71 -0.80 4.94
C LEU A 79 -0.65 -0.20 4.57
N ASN A 80 -1.12 0.83 5.28
CA ASN A 80 -2.40 1.48 5.00
C ASN A 80 -2.43 2.11 3.61
N SER A 81 -1.33 2.73 3.19
CA SER A 81 -1.17 3.35 1.88
C SER A 81 -1.19 2.29 0.78
N ALA A 82 -0.38 1.24 0.92
CA ALA A 82 -0.33 0.13 -0.02
C ALA A 82 -1.68 -0.60 -0.15
N TYR A 83 -2.34 -0.85 0.97
CA TYR A 83 -3.64 -1.52 1.00
C TYR A 83 -4.71 -0.67 0.31
N SER A 84 -4.79 0.63 0.60
CA SER A 84 -5.72 1.55 -0.07
C SER A 84 -5.47 1.60 -1.58
N ASN A 85 -4.20 1.72 -1.99
CA ASN A 85 -3.81 1.76 -3.40
C ASN A 85 -4.23 0.48 -4.14
N PHE A 86 -4.07 -0.70 -3.52
CA PHE A 86 -4.49 -1.97 -4.13
C PHE A 86 -5.98 -1.98 -4.52
N PHE A 87 -6.88 -1.48 -3.66
CA PHE A 87 -8.31 -1.42 -3.97
C PHE A 87 -8.64 -0.29 -4.96
N LEU A 88 -7.96 0.86 -4.87
CA LEU A 88 -8.16 1.97 -5.80
C LEU A 88 -7.70 1.62 -7.21
N GLU A 89 -6.56 0.94 -7.37
CA GLU A 89 -6.09 0.46 -8.67
C GLU A 89 -7.06 -0.56 -9.28
N LYS A 90 -7.62 -1.46 -8.46
CA LYS A 90 -8.65 -2.38 -8.92
C LYS A 90 -9.88 -1.64 -9.45
N LEU A 91 -10.34 -0.61 -8.73
CA LEU A 91 -11.47 0.22 -9.15
C LEU A 91 -11.18 0.96 -10.46
N LYS A 92 -9.99 1.58 -10.60
CA LYS A 92 -9.59 2.28 -11.84
C LYS A 92 -9.61 1.37 -13.06
N LYS A 93 -9.05 0.16 -12.93
CA LYS A 93 -9.06 -0.84 -14.01
C LYS A 93 -10.48 -1.26 -14.39
N GLU A 94 -11.37 -1.41 -13.41
CA GLU A 94 -12.78 -1.75 -13.67
C GLU A 94 -13.52 -0.62 -14.39
N ILE A 95 -13.24 0.65 -14.06
CA ILE A 95 -13.81 1.83 -14.73
C ILE A 95 -13.30 1.92 -16.17
N GLU A 96 -11.98 1.85 -16.38
CA GLU A 96 -11.37 1.89 -17.72
C GLU A 96 -11.92 0.80 -18.64
N HIS A 97 -12.11 -0.42 -18.10
CA HIS A 97 -12.69 -1.53 -18.86
C HIS A 97 -14.17 -1.28 -19.23
N LYS A 98 -14.97 -0.74 -18.30
CA LYS A 98 -16.38 -0.38 -18.58
C LYS A 98 -16.47 0.74 -19.63
N ASP A 99 -15.60 1.72 -19.56
CA ASP A 99 -15.53 2.80 -20.54
C ASP A 99 -15.19 2.28 -21.94
N PHE A 100 -14.22 1.36 -22.04
CA PHE A 100 -13.89 0.69 -23.30
C PHE A 100 -15.08 -0.08 -23.89
N LEU A 101 -15.81 -0.85 -23.07
CA LEU A 101 -17.01 -1.57 -23.49
C LEU A 101 -18.12 -0.62 -23.96
N ASN A 102 -18.35 0.47 -23.24
CA ASN A 102 -19.33 1.51 -23.61
C ASN A 102 -18.99 2.19 -24.93
N ILE A 103 -17.70 2.45 -25.20
CA ILE A 103 -17.22 3.01 -26.47
C ILE A 103 -17.49 2.02 -27.63
N LYS A 104 -17.23 0.73 -27.42
CA LYS A 104 -17.47 -0.32 -28.43
C LYS A 104 -18.97 -0.47 -28.75
N ALA A 105 -19.84 -0.49 -27.74
CA ALA A 105 -21.29 -0.54 -27.91
C ALA A 105 -21.83 0.67 -28.69
N ARG A 106 -21.35 1.89 -28.39
CA ARG A 106 -21.72 3.11 -29.14
C ARG A 106 -21.30 3.07 -30.61
N LYS A 107 -20.12 2.53 -30.92
CA LYS A 107 -19.65 2.36 -32.31
C LYS A 107 -20.50 1.35 -33.08
N ILE A 108 -20.88 0.24 -32.45
CA ILE A 108 -21.76 -0.77 -33.06
C ILE A 108 -23.15 -0.20 -33.32
N GLY A 109 -23.74 0.51 -32.36
CA GLY A 109 -25.04 1.18 -32.54
C GLY A 109 -25.04 2.16 -33.70
N LYS A 110 -24.01 3.02 -33.81
CA LYS A 110 -23.85 3.93 -34.96
C LYS A 110 -23.68 3.20 -36.29
N LEU A 111 -22.95 2.09 -36.30
CA LEU A 111 -22.75 1.28 -37.51
C LEU A 111 -24.06 0.63 -37.96
N LEU A 112 -24.86 0.11 -37.03
CA LEU A 112 -26.19 -0.44 -37.30
C LEU A 112 -27.16 0.63 -37.82
N GLU A 113 -27.20 1.82 -37.22
CA GLU A 113 -27.99 2.95 -37.73
C GLU A 113 -27.61 3.34 -39.16
N LEU A 114 -26.30 3.39 -39.47
CA LEU A 114 -25.81 3.68 -40.82
C LEU A 114 -26.18 2.58 -41.83
N ILE A 115 -26.18 1.31 -41.42
CA ILE A 115 -26.59 0.19 -42.27
C ILE A 115 -28.10 0.24 -42.53
N ILE A 116 -28.92 0.48 -41.50
CA ILE A 116 -30.39 0.60 -41.63
C ILE A 116 -30.75 1.75 -42.58
N LYS A 117 -30.08 2.91 -42.46
CA LYS A 117 -30.28 4.05 -43.36
C LYS A 117 -29.84 3.82 -44.81
N LYS A 118 -28.98 2.83 -45.08
CA LYS A 118 -28.55 2.46 -46.44
C LYS A 118 -29.46 1.44 -47.11
N ILE A 119 -30.36 0.81 -46.36
CA ILE A 119 -31.27 -0.25 -46.85
C ILE A 119 -32.67 0.33 -47.19
N GLN A 120 -32.98 1.54 -46.73
CA GLN A 120 -34.15 2.34 -47.16
C GLN A 120 -33.79 3.20 -48.37
#